data_AF-A0A4Y6V7J0-F1
#
_entry.id   AF-A0A4Y6V7J0-F1
#
_cell.length_a   1.000
_cell.length_b   1.000
_cell.length_c   1.000
_cell.angle_alpha   90.00
_cell.angle_beta   90.00
_cell.angle_gamma   90.00
#
_symmetry.space_group_name_H-M   'P 1'
#
loop_
_entity.id
_entity.type
_entity.pdbx_description
1 polymer ?
#
loop_
_entity_poly.entity_id
_entity_poly.type
_entity_poly.pdbx_seq_one_letter_code
_entity_poly.pdbx_strand_id
1 'polypeptide(L)'
;MLKCAFLTASFITVIAQAASAAQPNTIKIPSPHLTAPQAQKRVEAWIDTLRKTAIATQRSCRKMAENGPFHYSLTATSAIGPNNVISYSVHEDMTCGGAHGTSKRSAMSFDTTTGETINLLTRYHLTKVAALAAAVKAYPGPSECKSYLQSPPMQDAYDFESAALALNGLAISITFNAGAAESCGATPAIIPVTQVQYGTPEEHSFQDYSGTIGQIPIAVTFGIVNSKIIEGSHYYYRKFLKDIPLTGTASSEITLIDTSGGTFNLHPVDNANQPTTPDSSTGLVGTWTANGHTLPVKLSSESIGIFAPGHRYTRITNKTDAQFEMPIKGFYTAALANDPVAAARFVAFPLRINVGPGAYKKIPNATLFKQKWTQIFSVKWLKNLAKSSPHDLFTTNGYAMIGNGLAFFNEEGLSVVNK
;
A
#
# COMPACT_ATOMS: atom_id res chain seq x y z
N MET A 1 59.09 -26.93 -33.40
CA MET A 1 58.99 -25.61 -32.73
C MET A 1 58.48 -24.61 -33.77
N LEU A 2 57.18 -24.35 -33.83
CA LEU A 2 56.61 -23.30 -34.69
C LEU A 2 55.51 -22.59 -33.89
N LYS A 3 55.68 -21.28 -33.67
CA LYS A 3 54.71 -20.39 -33.00
C LYS A 3 53.59 -20.06 -33.99
N CYS A 4 52.34 -20.39 -33.67
CA CYS A 4 51.18 -19.80 -34.33
C CYS A 4 50.70 -18.59 -33.53
N ALA A 5 50.85 -17.40 -34.11
CA ALA A 5 50.29 -16.16 -33.63
C ALA A 5 48.83 -16.06 -34.07
N PHE A 6 47.91 -15.89 -33.12
CA PHE A 6 46.53 -15.48 -33.40
C PHE A 6 46.48 -13.96 -33.44
N LEU A 7 46.21 -13.39 -34.61
CA LEU A 7 45.76 -12.00 -34.74
C LEU A 7 44.29 -11.92 -34.32
N THR A 8 44.01 -11.17 -33.25
CA THR A 8 42.66 -10.70 -32.93
C THR A 8 42.39 -9.40 -33.68
N ALA A 9 41.51 -9.44 -34.68
CA ALA A 9 40.99 -8.25 -35.32
C ALA A 9 39.89 -7.63 -34.46
N SER A 10 40.13 -6.43 -33.93
CA SER A 10 39.11 -5.60 -33.29
C SER A 10 38.24 -4.94 -34.37
N PHE A 11 36.98 -5.36 -34.47
CA PHE A 11 35.96 -4.61 -35.20
C PHE A 11 35.46 -3.47 -34.30
N ILE A 12 35.90 -2.24 -34.60
CA ILE A 12 35.24 -1.03 -34.10
C ILE A 12 34.08 -0.75 -35.04
N THR A 13 32.87 -1.14 -34.63
CA THR A 13 31.64 -0.70 -35.30
C THR A 13 31.35 0.73 -34.86
N VAL A 14 31.73 1.70 -35.68
CA VAL A 14 31.23 3.07 -35.56
C VAL A 14 29.79 3.08 -36.06
N ILE A 15 28.83 3.08 -35.14
CA ILE A 15 27.42 3.30 -35.48
C ILE A 15 27.27 4.80 -35.74
N ALA A 16 27.33 5.19 -37.02
CA ALA A 16 26.83 6.49 -37.44
C ALA A 16 25.31 6.52 -37.19
N GLN A 17 24.87 7.46 -36.36
CA GLN A 17 23.47 7.70 -36.04
C GLN A 17 22.78 8.27 -37.29
N ALA A 18 22.29 7.38 -38.14
CA ALA A 18 21.48 7.75 -39.30
C ALA A 18 20.20 8.42 -38.79
N ALA A 19 19.93 9.63 -39.30
CA ALA A 19 18.68 10.33 -39.06
C ALA A 19 17.51 9.40 -39.38
N SER A 20 16.75 9.06 -38.33
CA SER A 20 15.56 8.21 -38.37
C SER A 20 14.59 8.73 -39.43
N ALA A 21 14.44 8.00 -40.54
CA ALA A 21 13.31 8.18 -41.45
C ALA A 21 12.01 8.14 -40.62
N ALA A 22 11.17 9.17 -40.78
CA ALA A 22 9.97 9.40 -39.98
C ALA A 22 9.11 8.13 -39.85
N GLN A 23 9.18 7.46 -38.70
CA GLN A 23 8.30 6.35 -38.37
C GLN A 23 6.86 6.87 -38.35
N PRO A 24 5.89 6.16 -38.96
CA PRO A 24 4.50 6.58 -38.95
C PRO A 24 4.00 6.68 -37.51
N ASN A 25 3.12 7.64 -37.24
CA ASN A 25 2.55 7.80 -35.90
C ASN A 25 1.81 6.53 -35.48
N THR A 26 2.35 5.78 -34.51
CA THR A 26 1.81 4.47 -34.14
C THR A 26 1.24 4.47 -32.74
N ILE A 27 -0.02 4.04 -32.60
CA ILE A 27 -0.63 3.69 -31.32
C ILE A 27 -0.85 2.18 -31.31
N LYS A 28 -0.07 1.46 -30.50
CA LYS A 28 -0.11 -0.01 -30.39
C LYS A 28 -0.39 -0.40 -28.95
N ILE A 29 -1.60 -0.88 -28.67
CA ILE A 29 -2.01 -1.35 -27.34
C ILE A 29 -2.67 -2.72 -27.51
N PRO A 30 -2.06 -3.82 -27.05
CA PRO A 30 -2.62 -5.16 -27.16
C PRO A 30 -3.85 -5.31 -26.27
N SER A 31 -4.87 -6.01 -26.75
CA SER A 31 -5.99 -6.48 -25.93
C SER A 31 -5.67 -7.90 -25.44
N PRO A 32 -5.76 -8.17 -24.13
CA PRO A 32 -5.51 -9.49 -23.60
C PRO A 32 -6.76 -10.35 -23.77
N HIS A 33 -6.61 -11.65 -23.61
CA HIS A 33 -7.73 -12.55 -23.42
C HIS A 33 -7.74 -13.05 -21.98
N LEU A 34 -8.69 -12.56 -21.17
CA LEU A 34 -8.91 -12.96 -19.78
C LEU A 34 -10.11 -13.90 -19.68
N THR A 35 -10.00 -14.90 -18.81
CA THR A 35 -11.05 -15.91 -18.61
C THR A 35 -12.25 -15.39 -17.83
N ALA A 36 -12.06 -14.39 -16.95
CA ALA A 36 -13.14 -13.76 -16.20
C ALA A 36 -13.78 -12.62 -17.02
N PRO A 37 -15.06 -12.72 -17.43
CA PRO A 37 -15.69 -11.71 -18.31
C PRO A 37 -15.74 -10.31 -17.69
N GLN A 38 -15.94 -10.22 -16.37
CA GLN A 38 -15.92 -8.94 -15.68
C GLN A 38 -14.53 -8.31 -15.70
N ALA A 39 -13.48 -9.11 -15.50
CA ALA A 39 -12.10 -8.63 -15.58
C ALA A 39 -11.76 -8.17 -17.00
N GLN A 40 -12.11 -8.97 -18.03
CA GLN A 40 -11.95 -8.62 -19.44
C GLN A 40 -12.55 -7.25 -19.74
N LYS A 41 -13.83 -7.05 -19.38
CA LYS A 41 -14.55 -5.81 -19.62
C LYS A 41 -13.88 -4.59 -18.99
N ARG A 42 -13.38 -4.71 -17.75
CA ARG A 42 -12.71 -3.60 -17.05
C ARG A 42 -11.36 -3.26 -17.69
N VAL A 43 -10.56 -4.27 -18.04
CA VAL A 43 -9.27 -4.06 -18.70
C VAL A 43 -9.44 -3.46 -20.09
N GLU A 44 -10.41 -3.95 -20.87
CA GLU A 44 -10.74 -3.36 -22.19
C GLU A 44 -11.22 -1.91 -22.09
N ALA A 45 -12.02 -1.57 -21.07
CA ALA A 45 -12.45 -0.19 -20.85
C ALA A 45 -11.27 0.75 -20.55
N TRP A 46 -10.27 0.28 -19.79
CA TRP A 46 -9.04 1.04 -19.56
C TRP A 46 -8.21 1.18 -20.85
N ILE A 47 -8.06 0.12 -21.64
CA ILE A 47 -7.37 0.16 -22.94
C ILE A 47 -8.02 1.16 -23.89
N ASP A 48 -9.35 1.17 -23.98
CA ASP A 48 -10.10 2.11 -24.81
C ASP A 48 -9.88 3.57 -24.34
N THR A 49 -9.88 3.79 -23.03
CA THR A 49 -9.56 5.10 -22.43
C THR A 49 -8.14 5.53 -22.78
N LEU A 50 -7.14 4.66 -22.62
CA LEU A 50 -5.74 4.95 -22.97
C LEU A 50 -5.60 5.30 -24.45
N ARG A 51 -6.27 4.55 -25.34
CA ARG A 51 -6.26 4.80 -26.79
C ARG A 51 -6.87 6.16 -27.14
N LYS A 52 -8.00 6.51 -26.53
CA LYS A 52 -8.66 7.81 -26.73
C LYS A 52 -7.77 8.97 -26.28
N THR A 53 -7.16 8.86 -25.10
CA THR A 53 -6.20 9.84 -24.60
C THR A 53 -5.01 9.98 -25.55
N ALA A 54 -4.43 8.86 -26.01
CA ALA A 54 -3.31 8.86 -26.94
C ALA A 54 -3.63 9.60 -28.26
N ILE A 55 -4.80 9.35 -28.84
CA ILE A 55 -5.26 10.05 -30.06
C ILE A 55 -5.43 11.55 -29.80
N ALA A 56 -5.96 11.93 -28.63
CA ALA A 56 -6.13 13.32 -28.25
C ALA A 56 -4.77 14.03 -28.10
N THR A 57 -3.81 13.40 -27.38
CA THR A 57 -2.44 13.90 -27.22
C THR A 57 -1.75 14.05 -28.57
N GLN A 58 -1.83 13.04 -29.41
CA GLN A 58 -1.28 13.06 -30.77
C GLN A 58 -1.80 14.27 -31.57
N ARG A 59 -3.11 14.52 -31.54
CA ARG A 59 -3.74 15.67 -32.24
C ARG A 59 -3.26 17.00 -31.66
N SER A 60 -3.16 17.11 -30.33
CA SER A 60 -2.66 18.32 -29.67
C SER A 60 -1.20 18.58 -30.06
N CYS A 61 -0.35 17.56 -29.96
CA CYS A 61 1.05 17.62 -30.35
C CYS A 61 1.23 18.01 -31.83
N ARG A 62 0.38 17.47 -32.72
CA ARG A 62 0.40 17.85 -34.14
C ARG A 62 0.05 19.31 -34.37
N LYS A 63 -0.92 19.85 -33.61
CA LYS A 63 -1.29 21.27 -33.70
C LYS A 63 -0.14 22.16 -33.22
N MET A 64 0.51 21.80 -32.11
CA MET A 64 1.65 22.55 -31.56
C MET A 64 2.87 22.55 -32.49
N ALA A 65 3.09 21.44 -33.20
CA ALA A 65 4.19 21.38 -34.16
C ALA A 65 4.00 22.35 -35.34
N GLU A 66 2.78 22.79 -35.66
CA GLU A 66 2.45 23.58 -36.85
C GLU A 66 3.10 23.01 -38.14
N ASN A 67 4.19 23.63 -38.61
CA ASN A 67 5.00 23.24 -39.77
C ASN A 67 6.34 22.58 -39.40
N GLY A 68 6.63 22.44 -38.11
CA GLY A 68 7.84 21.84 -37.57
C GLY A 68 7.78 20.31 -37.50
N PRO A 69 8.89 19.67 -37.06
CA PRO A 69 8.97 18.23 -36.89
C PRO A 69 7.89 17.71 -35.94
N PHE A 70 7.17 16.69 -36.39
CA PHE A 70 6.13 16.02 -35.61
C PHE A 70 6.38 14.52 -35.56
N HIS A 71 6.42 13.98 -34.35
CA HIS A 71 6.41 12.56 -34.11
C HIS A 71 5.53 12.26 -32.90
N TYR A 72 4.75 11.19 -32.98
CA TYR A 72 4.04 10.65 -31.83
C TYR A 72 3.97 9.13 -31.94
N SER A 73 4.40 8.44 -30.90
CA SER A 73 4.21 7.01 -30.77
C SER A 73 3.76 6.67 -29.35
N LEU A 74 2.85 5.71 -29.24
CA LEU A 74 2.50 5.07 -27.98
C LEU A 74 2.48 3.57 -28.19
N THR A 75 3.29 2.86 -27.43
CA THR A 75 3.34 1.39 -27.43
C THR A 75 3.12 0.88 -26.02
N ALA A 76 2.18 -0.05 -25.87
CA ALA A 76 2.00 -0.80 -24.64
C ALA A 76 2.39 -2.26 -24.85
N THR A 77 3.07 -2.85 -23.87
CA THR A 77 3.32 -4.28 -23.79
C THR A 77 2.60 -4.84 -22.58
N SER A 78 2.02 -6.03 -22.71
CA SER A 78 1.31 -6.70 -21.61
C SER A 78 2.05 -7.95 -21.17
N ALA A 79 2.09 -8.20 -19.86
CA ALA A 79 2.55 -9.46 -19.28
C ALA A 79 1.52 -9.98 -18.28
N ILE A 80 1.19 -11.27 -18.39
CA ILE A 80 0.40 -11.99 -17.39
C ILE A 80 1.40 -12.76 -16.52
N GLY A 81 1.39 -12.47 -15.23
CA GLY A 81 2.29 -13.09 -14.25
C GLY A 81 1.55 -13.99 -13.27
N PRO A 82 2.26 -14.49 -12.24
CA PRO A 82 1.64 -15.24 -11.16
C PRO A 82 0.63 -14.39 -10.40
N ASN A 83 -0.10 -15.02 -9.47
CA ASN A 83 -0.99 -14.34 -8.52
C ASN A 83 -2.18 -13.59 -9.15
N ASN A 84 -2.64 -14.07 -10.32
CA ASN A 84 -3.76 -13.51 -11.07
C ASN A 84 -3.53 -12.03 -11.44
N VAL A 85 -2.34 -11.70 -11.94
CA VAL A 85 -2.02 -10.30 -12.29
C VAL A 85 -1.68 -10.18 -13.78
N ILE A 86 -2.30 -9.20 -14.44
CA ILE A 86 -1.87 -8.70 -15.74
C ILE A 86 -1.34 -7.28 -15.58
N SER A 87 -0.22 -6.97 -16.24
CA SER A 87 0.38 -5.64 -16.23
C SER A 87 0.62 -5.12 -17.62
N TYR A 88 0.42 -3.83 -17.82
CA TYR A 88 0.79 -3.08 -19.00
C TYR A 88 1.97 -2.17 -18.68
N SER A 89 3.01 -2.21 -19.49
CA SER A 89 4.05 -1.19 -19.55
C SER A 89 3.77 -0.33 -20.77
N VAL A 90 3.55 0.96 -20.57
CA VAL A 90 3.21 1.93 -21.62
C VAL A 90 4.39 2.86 -21.82
N HIS A 91 4.85 2.96 -23.05
CA HIS A 91 5.88 3.90 -23.50
C HIS A 91 5.26 4.87 -24.49
N GLU A 92 5.41 6.15 -24.22
CA GLU A 92 4.92 7.25 -25.06
C GLU A 92 6.12 8.13 -25.45
N ASP A 93 6.31 8.35 -26.75
CA ASP A 93 7.35 9.22 -27.29
C ASP A 93 6.69 10.27 -28.19
N MET A 94 7.03 11.54 -28.01
CA MET A 94 6.46 12.62 -28.80
C MET A 94 7.47 13.73 -29.10
N THR A 95 7.33 14.36 -30.25
CA THR A 95 8.05 15.60 -30.63
C THR A 95 7.01 16.53 -31.24
N CYS A 96 6.79 17.68 -30.59
CA CYS A 96 5.70 18.60 -30.91
C CYS A 96 6.22 19.96 -31.42
N GLY A 97 7.25 19.96 -32.27
CA GLY A 97 7.87 21.18 -32.83
C GLY A 97 9.03 21.78 -32.04
N GLY A 98 9.40 21.23 -30.88
CA GLY A 98 10.56 21.67 -30.09
C GLY A 98 11.89 21.05 -30.56
N ALA A 99 13.01 21.53 -30.00
CA ALA A 99 14.35 21.01 -30.28
C ALA A 99 14.56 19.55 -29.82
N HIS A 100 13.77 19.09 -28.86
CA HIS A 100 13.87 17.77 -28.27
C HIS A 100 12.50 17.09 -28.20
N GLY A 101 12.51 15.76 -28.33
CA GLY A 101 11.34 14.94 -28.02
C GLY A 101 11.16 14.78 -26.50
N THR A 102 9.96 14.42 -26.10
CA THR A 102 9.63 13.98 -24.74
C THR A 102 9.30 12.50 -24.77
N SER A 103 9.83 11.75 -23.82
CA SER A 103 9.45 10.35 -23.59
C SER A 103 8.84 10.21 -22.21
N LYS A 104 7.85 9.34 -22.09
CA LYS A 104 7.17 9.03 -20.83
C LYS A 104 7.01 7.53 -20.70
N ARG A 105 7.13 7.02 -19.47
CA ARG A 105 6.78 5.65 -19.13
C ARG A 105 5.67 5.64 -18.08
N SER A 106 4.84 4.62 -18.15
CA SER A 106 3.82 4.40 -17.14
C SER A 106 3.47 2.92 -17.12
N ALA A 107 2.85 2.48 -16.04
CA ALA A 107 2.36 1.12 -15.94
C ALA A 107 0.98 1.09 -15.29
N MET A 108 0.22 0.05 -15.63
CA MET A 108 -1.06 -0.25 -15.00
C MET A 108 -1.18 -1.75 -14.85
N SER A 109 -1.63 -2.21 -13.68
CA SER A 109 -1.82 -3.64 -13.42
C SER A 109 -3.21 -3.92 -12.91
N PHE A 110 -3.70 -5.12 -13.20
CA PHE A 110 -5.06 -5.55 -12.88
C PHE A 110 -5.06 -6.97 -12.31
N ASP A 111 -6.00 -7.24 -11.42
CA ASP A 111 -6.39 -8.59 -11.04
C ASP A 111 -7.10 -9.28 -12.22
N THR A 112 -6.63 -10.45 -12.65
CA THR A 112 -7.20 -11.17 -13.81
C THR A 112 -8.54 -11.83 -13.49
N THR A 113 -8.96 -11.87 -12.23
CA THR A 113 -10.23 -12.42 -11.76
C THR A 113 -11.29 -11.34 -11.62
N THR A 114 -10.95 -10.20 -10.99
CA THR A 114 -11.91 -9.12 -10.72
C THR A 114 -11.84 -7.96 -11.71
N GLY A 115 -10.68 -7.77 -12.36
CA GLY A 115 -10.35 -6.60 -13.18
C GLY A 115 -10.09 -5.34 -12.37
N GLU A 116 -9.91 -5.45 -11.06
CA GLU A 116 -9.53 -4.31 -10.21
C GLU A 116 -8.07 -3.94 -10.42
N THR A 117 -7.78 -2.64 -10.36
CA THR A 117 -6.41 -2.13 -10.45
C THR A 117 -5.60 -2.58 -9.25
N ILE A 118 -4.38 -3.04 -9.49
CA ILE A 118 -3.45 -3.51 -8.45
C ILE A 118 -2.23 -2.58 -8.39
N ASN A 119 -1.83 -2.20 -7.17
CA ASN A 119 -0.50 -1.68 -6.93
C ASN A 119 0.48 -2.87 -6.83
N LEU A 120 1.38 -3.03 -7.82
CA LEU A 120 2.33 -4.14 -7.82
C LEU A 120 3.27 -4.12 -6.62
N LEU A 121 3.69 -2.94 -6.15
CA LEU A 121 4.56 -2.85 -4.98
C LEU A 121 3.85 -3.45 -3.75
N THR A 122 2.61 -3.03 -3.50
CA THR A 122 1.78 -3.62 -2.43
C THR A 122 1.57 -5.12 -2.65
N ARG A 123 1.25 -5.54 -3.88
CA ARG A 123 0.98 -6.96 -4.21
C ARG A 123 2.18 -7.87 -3.98
N TYR A 124 3.39 -7.35 -4.17
CA TYR A 124 4.64 -8.06 -3.98
C TYR A 124 5.37 -7.66 -2.68
N HIS A 125 4.68 -6.96 -1.77
CA HIS A 125 5.21 -6.52 -0.47
C HIS A 125 6.53 -5.74 -0.58
N LEU A 126 6.64 -4.89 -1.59
CA LEU A 126 7.78 -4.00 -1.82
C LEU A 126 7.46 -2.59 -1.34
N THR A 127 8.40 -1.99 -0.60
CA THR A 127 8.38 -0.53 -0.41
C THR A 127 8.93 0.15 -1.66
N LYS A 128 8.54 1.43 -1.87
CA LYS A 128 9.11 2.25 -2.96
C LYS A 128 10.64 2.30 -2.88
N VAL A 129 11.19 2.44 -1.67
CA VAL A 129 12.64 2.49 -1.39
C VAL A 129 13.32 1.17 -1.77
N ALA A 130 12.76 0.02 -1.36
CA ALA A 130 13.32 -1.29 -1.68
C ALA A 130 13.27 -1.57 -3.20
N ALA A 131 12.16 -1.22 -3.86
CA ALA A 131 12.02 -1.35 -5.30
C ALA A 131 13.05 -0.48 -6.05
N LEU A 132 13.24 0.77 -5.62
CA LEU A 132 14.25 1.67 -6.18
C LEU A 132 15.68 1.14 -5.97
N ALA A 133 16.02 0.70 -4.76
CA ALA A 133 17.35 0.16 -4.46
C ALA A 133 17.67 -1.07 -5.33
N ALA A 134 16.70 -1.97 -5.49
CA ALA A 134 16.84 -3.13 -6.34
C ALA A 134 16.91 -2.74 -7.84
N ALA A 135 16.14 -1.75 -8.28
CA ALA A 135 16.17 -1.22 -9.64
C ALA A 135 17.53 -0.62 -9.98
N VAL A 136 18.10 0.19 -9.08
CA VAL A 136 19.44 0.77 -9.21
C VAL A 136 20.50 -0.33 -9.35
N LYS A 137 20.42 -1.38 -8.54
CA LYS A 137 21.37 -2.52 -8.62
C LYS A 137 21.25 -3.28 -9.94
N ALA A 138 20.03 -3.43 -10.45
CA ALA A 138 19.70 -4.16 -11.67
C ALA A 138 19.74 -3.28 -12.94
N TYR A 139 20.10 -2.00 -12.83
CA TYR A 139 20.07 -1.06 -13.95
C TYR A 139 20.99 -1.53 -15.10
N PRO A 140 20.46 -1.73 -16.32
CA PRO A 140 21.20 -2.30 -17.44
C PRO A 140 21.95 -1.27 -18.28
N GLY A 141 21.84 0.03 -17.95
CA GLY A 141 22.44 1.10 -18.75
C GLY A 141 23.96 1.23 -18.58
N PRO A 142 24.55 2.26 -19.20
CA PRO A 142 26.00 2.48 -19.21
C PRO A 142 26.61 2.54 -17.80
N SER A 143 27.90 2.18 -17.69
CA SER A 143 28.61 2.09 -16.41
C SER A 143 28.68 3.41 -15.65
N GLU A 144 28.69 4.53 -16.39
CA GLU A 144 28.68 5.89 -15.88
C GLU A 144 27.36 6.18 -15.14
N CYS A 145 26.23 5.79 -15.75
CA CYS A 145 24.90 5.91 -15.16
C CYS A 145 24.73 5.02 -13.92
N LYS A 146 25.28 3.81 -13.98
CA LYS A 146 25.27 2.89 -12.83
C LYS A 146 26.09 3.44 -11.66
N SER A 147 27.26 3.98 -11.95
CA SER A 147 28.12 4.61 -10.94
C SER A 147 27.45 5.83 -10.31
N TYR A 148 26.77 6.64 -11.14
CA TYR A 148 25.97 7.78 -10.69
C TYR A 148 24.84 7.34 -9.74
N LEU A 149 24.02 6.36 -10.14
CA LEU A 149 22.93 5.80 -9.33
C LEU A 149 23.39 5.18 -8.00
N GLN A 150 24.62 4.68 -7.95
CA GLN A 150 25.17 4.00 -6.77
C GLN A 150 25.91 4.94 -5.82
N SER A 151 26.08 6.22 -6.17
CA SER A 151 26.81 7.19 -5.35
C SER A 151 25.93 7.75 -4.20
N PRO A 152 26.33 7.57 -2.92
CA PRO A 152 25.65 8.24 -1.80
C PRO A 152 26.04 9.74 -1.75
N PRO A 153 25.18 10.67 -1.28
CA PRO A 153 23.79 10.53 -0.85
C PRO A 153 22.85 11.19 -1.86
N MET A 154 22.35 10.44 -2.84
CA MET A 154 21.54 11.02 -3.93
C MET A 154 20.07 10.59 -3.89
N GLN A 155 19.42 10.68 -2.72
CA GLN A 155 17.98 10.41 -2.61
C GLN A 155 17.13 11.32 -3.53
N ASP A 156 17.68 12.45 -3.98
CA ASP A 156 17.03 13.40 -4.90
C ASP A 156 17.48 13.27 -6.37
N ALA A 157 18.28 12.27 -6.76
CA ALA A 157 18.75 12.17 -8.15
C ALA A 157 17.80 11.41 -9.08
N TYR A 158 16.92 10.59 -8.51
CA TYR A 158 15.98 9.77 -9.27
C TYR A 158 14.71 9.53 -8.48
N ASP A 159 13.60 9.34 -9.19
CA ASP A 159 12.31 8.97 -8.60
C ASP A 159 11.75 7.70 -9.26
N PHE A 160 10.90 7.00 -8.53
CA PHE A 160 10.14 5.87 -9.05
C PHE A 160 9.03 6.40 -9.96
N GLU A 161 9.00 5.92 -11.20
CA GLU A 161 7.99 6.31 -12.17
C GLU A 161 6.85 5.30 -12.20
N SER A 162 7.18 4.01 -12.33
CA SER A 162 6.20 2.94 -12.41
C SER A 162 6.79 1.55 -12.19
N ALA A 163 5.92 0.58 -11.89
CA ALA A 163 6.26 -0.84 -11.84
C ALA A 163 5.33 -1.63 -12.77
N ALA A 164 5.89 -2.53 -13.57
CA ALA A 164 5.15 -3.45 -14.42
C ALA A 164 5.65 -4.90 -14.26
N LEU A 165 4.82 -5.89 -14.56
CA LEU A 165 5.29 -7.26 -14.74
C LEU A 165 6.08 -7.40 -16.04
N ALA A 166 7.15 -8.19 -15.98
CA ALA A 166 7.95 -8.62 -17.11
C ALA A 166 8.11 -10.14 -17.09
N LEU A 167 8.54 -10.73 -18.21
CA LEU A 167 8.68 -12.19 -18.37
C LEU A 167 9.48 -12.86 -17.24
N ASN A 168 10.46 -12.16 -16.68
CA ASN A 168 11.38 -12.68 -15.68
C ASN A 168 11.32 -11.94 -14.34
N GLY A 169 10.37 -11.02 -14.11
CA GLY A 169 10.53 -10.06 -13.01
C GLY A 169 9.48 -8.97 -12.88
N LEU A 170 9.77 -8.04 -11.97
CA LEU A 170 9.18 -6.71 -11.95
C LEU A 170 10.09 -5.75 -12.71
N ALA A 171 9.57 -5.13 -13.76
CA ALA A 171 10.20 -4.01 -14.42
C ALA A 171 9.90 -2.73 -13.65
N ILE A 172 10.93 -2.11 -13.08
CA ILE A 172 10.83 -0.83 -12.38
C ILE A 172 11.38 0.27 -13.29
N SER A 173 10.54 1.24 -13.61
CA SER A 173 10.95 2.44 -14.33
C SER A 173 11.31 3.52 -13.31
N ILE A 174 12.47 4.14 -13.53
CA ILE A 174 12.98 5.25 -12.72
C ILE A 174 13.17 6.47 -13.63
N THR A 175 12.80 7.64 -13.14
CA THR A 175 13.07 8.93 -13.80
C THR A 175 14.26 9.58 -13.12
N PHE A 176 15.13 10.23 -13.89
CA PHE A 176 16.28 10.96 -13.38
C PHE A 176 15.96 12.45 -13.30
N ASN A 177 16.35 13.13 -12.22
CA ASN A 177 16.19 14.58 -12.13
C ASN A 177 17.16 15.29 -13.08
N ALA A 178 16.64 16.27 -13.81
CA ALA A 178 17.37 17.00 -14.86
C ALA A 178 18.62 17.69 -14.28
N GLY A 179 19.76 17.50 -14.94
CA GLY A 179 21.03 18.17 -14.61
C GLY A 179 22.22 17.25 -14.34
N ALA A 180 22.02 15.95 -14.16
CA ALA A 180 23.12 15.06 -13.74
C ALA A 180 23.42 13.88 -14.68
N ALA A 181 22.57 13.63 -15.68
CA ALA A 181 22.60 12.37 -16.42
C ALA A 181 21.75 12.39 -17.72
N GLU A 182 21.84 13.43 -18.57
CA GLU A 182 21.07 13.48 -19.83
C GLU A 182 21.33 12.28 -20.77
N SER A 183 22.46 11.59 -20.59
CA SER A 183 22.81 10.36 -21.31
C SER A 183 22.24 9.07 -20.72
N CYS A 184 21.65 9.11 -19.52
CA CYS A 184 21.11 7.92 -18.87
C CYS A 184 19.71 7.64 -19.38
N GLY A 185 19.63 6.77 -20.39
CA GLY A 185 18.36 6.34 -20.96
C GLY A 185 17.45 5.72 -19.90
N ALA A 186 16.15 5.97 -20.03
CA ALA A 186 15.11 5.47 -19.14
C ALA A 186 14.82 3.96 -19.32
N THR A 187 15.84 3.12 -19.55
CA THR A 187 15.63 1.67 -19.70
C THR A 187 15.19 1.09 -18.36
N PRO A 188 14.00 0.45 -18.26
CA PRO A 188 13.54 -0.14 -17.00
C PRO A 188 14.52 -1.20 -16.50
N ALA A 189 14.79 -1.19 -15.20
CA ALA A 189 15.50 -2.27 -14.55
C ALA A 189 14.54 -3.46 -14.35
N ILE A 190 14.93 -4.63 -14.85
CA ILE A 190 14.18 -5.87 -14.63
C ILE A 190 14.75 -6.54 -13.38
N ILE A 191 13.97 -6.56 -12.31
CA ILE A 191 14.33 -7.24 -11.06
C ILE A 191 13.66 -8.62 -11.08
N PRO A 192 14.41 -9.72 -11.03
CA PRO A 192 13.80 -11.03 -10.93
C PRO A 192 12.90 -11.12 -9.70
N VAL A 193 11.67 -11.63 -9.83
CA VAL A 193 10.74 -11.75 -8.68
C VAL A 193 11.37 -12.60 -7.56
N THR A 194 12.25 -13.54 -7.91
CA THR A 194 13.02 -14.37 -6.96
C THR A 194 14.19 -13.64 -6.30
N GLN A 195 14.71 -12.57 -6.90
CA GLN A 195 15.75 -11.69 -6.36
C GLN A 195 15.20 -10.45 -5.69
N VAL A 196 13.90 -10.20 -5.83
CA VAL A 196 13.16 -9.45 -4.83
C VAL A 196 13.27 -10.28 -3.56
N GLN A 197 14.32 -10.04 -2.77
CA GLN A 197 14.21 -10.34 -1.37
C GLN A 197 12.98 -9.57 -0.94
N TYR A 198 11.94 -10.31 -0.55
CA TYR A 198 10.87 -9.78 0.25
C TYR A 198 11.57 -9.20 1.47
N GLY A 199 11.98 -7.93 1.37
CA GLY A 199 12.24 -7.16 2.56
C GLY A 199 10.95 -7.33 3.33
N THR A 200 11.01 -7.96 4.50
CA THR A 200 9.92 -7.87 5.46
C THR A 200 9.57 -6.39 5.48
N PRO A 201 8.36 -5.98 5.05
CA PRO A 201 8.04 -4.57 4.89
C PRO A 201 8.45 -3.89 6.19
N GLU A 202 9.21 -2.80 6.07
CA GLU A 202 9.85 -2.18 7.22
C GLU A 202 8.80 -1.96 8.31
N GLU A 203 8.93 -2.74 9.38
CA GLU A 203 7.96 -2.67 10.46
C GLU A 203 8.39 -1.54 11.38
N HIS A 204 7.44 -0.68 11.70
CA HIS A 204 7.66 0.41 12.64
C HIS A 204 6.81 0.18 13.89
N SER A 205 7.25 0.80 14.99
CA SER A 205 6.44 0.88 16.19
C SER A 205 5.33 1.91 16.00
N PHE A 206 4.10 1.50 16.27
CA PHE A 206 2.92 2.36 16.31
C PHE A 206 2.29 2.30 17.70
N GLN A 207 1.86 3.45 18.17
CA GLN A 207 1.16 3.59 19.43
C GLN A 207 -0.33 3.81 19.17
N ASP A 208 -1.14 2.97 19.80
CA ASP A 208 -2.60 3.02 19.76
C ASP A 208 -3.12 3.79 20.96
N TYR A 209 -4.06 4.67 20.71
CA TYR A 209 -4.78 5.46 21.69
C TYR A 209 -6.28 5.39 21.47
N SER A 210 -7.05 5.55 22.55
CA SER A 210 -8.49 5.74 22.46
C SER A 210 -8.99 6.84 23.38
N GLY A 211 -10.06 7.54 22.99
CA GLY A 211 -10.54 8.67 23.76
C GLY A 211 -11.56 9.52 23.01
N THR A 212 -11.51 10.85 23.16
CA THR A 212 -12.51 11.76 22.58
C THR A 212 -11.92 13.03 21.96
N ILE A 213 -12.63 13.54 20.96
CA ILE A 213 -12.60 14.95 20.52
C ILE A 213 -13.91 15.59 20.99
N GLY A 214 -13.84 16.51 21.95
CA GLY A 214 -15.02 16.95 22.70
C GLY A 214 -15.68 15.75 23.38
N GLN A 215 -16.90 15.43 22.95
CA GLN A 215 -17.68 14.26 23.41
C GLN A 215 -17.69 13.11 22.39
N ILE A 216 -17.01 13.26 21.26
CA ILE A 216 -17.07 12.31 20.16
C ILE A 216 -15.96 11.26 20.34
N PRO A 217 -16.29 9.97 20.49
CA PRO A 217 -15.29 8.93 20.67
C PRO A 217 -14.46 8.69 19.41
N ILE A 218 -13.15 8.63 19.59
CA ILE A 218 -12.16 8.37 18.55
C ILE A 218 -11.17 7.28 18.99
N ALA A 219 -10.43 6.77 18.02
CA ALA A 219 -9.16 6.09 18.25
C ALA A 219 -8.10 6.71 17.35
N VAL A 220 -6.85 6.68 17.79
CA VAL A 220 -5.71 7.25 17.08
C VAL A 220 -4.58 6.24 17.08
N THR A 221 -3.96 6.07 15.93
CA THR A 221 -2.79 5.21 15.75
C THR A 221 -1.73 6.05 15.08
N PHE A 222 -0.54 6.19 15.67
CA PHE A 222 0.56 6.85 14.97
C PHE A 222 1.92 6.25 15.32
N GLY A 223 2.81 6.29 14.33
CA GLY A 223 4.21 5.92 14.45
C GLY A 223 5.10 7.16 14.33
N ILE A 224 6.28 7.10 14.94
CA ILE A 224 7.25 8.21 14.93
C ILE A 224 8.61 7.69 14.45
N VAL A 225 9.21 8.36 13.47
CA VAL A 225 10.60 8.16 13.05
C VAL A 225 11.26 9.52 12.89
N ASN A 226 12.41 9.73 13.55
CA ASN A 226 13.15 11.00 13.51
C ASN A 226 12.26 12.23 13.80
N SER A 227 11.43 12.14 14.84
CA SER A 227 10.46 13.16 15.25
C SER A 227 9.36 13.49 14.23
N LYS A 228 9.23 12.70 13.15
CA LYS A 228 8.16 12.84 12.15
C LYS A 228 7.14 11.73 12.29
N ILE A 229 5.87 12.09 12.12
CA ILE A 229 4.77 11.14 12.02
C ILE A 229 4.89 10.42 10.68
N ILE A 230 4.93 9.09 10.71
CA ILE A 230 5.14 8.26 9.52
C ILE A 230 3.82 7.83 8.86
N GLU A 231 3.91 7.33 7.63
CA GLU A 231 2.81 6.70 6.91
C GLU A 231 2.16 5.56 7.74
N GLY A 232 0.86 5.33 7.52
CA GLY A 232 0.06 4.41 8.34
C GLY A 232 -0.50 5.05 9.61
N SER A 233 -0.02 6.22 10.01
CA SER A 233 -0.62 7.01 11.08
C SER A 233 -1.98 7.57 10.67
N HIS A 234 -2.98 7.44 11.52
CA HIS A 234 -4.35 7.86 11.25
C HIS A 234 -5.17 8.00 12.55
N TYR A 235 -6.35 8.60 12.44
CA TYR A 235 -7.39 8.49 13.46
C TYR A 235 -8.72 8.13 12.80
N TYR A 236 -9.66 7.63 13.59
CA TYR A 236 -11.03 7.43 13.14
C TYR A 236 -12.04 7.73 14.23
N TYR A 237 -13.21 8.18 13.81
CA TYR A 237 -14.38 8.24 14.67
C TYR A 237 -14.92 6.82 14.87
N ARG A 238 -15.09 6.38 16.13
CA ARG A 238 -15.54 5.02 16.46
C ARG A 238 -16.89 4.66 15.82
N LYS A 239 -17.74 5.65 15.54
CA LYS A 239 -19.02 5.46 14.85
C LYS A 239 -18.85 5.08 13.38
N PHE A 240 -17.83 5.59 12.71
CA PHE A 240 -17.67 5.48 11.25
C PHE A 240 -16.60 4.45 10.85
N LEU A 241 -15.61 4.18 11.72
CA LEU A 241 -14.54 3.20 11.48
C LEU A 241 -13.83 3.43 10.13
N LYS A 242 -13.66 4.70 9.78
CA LYS A 242 -13.01 5.14 8.56
C LYS A 242 -11.79 5.95 8.95
N ASP A 243 -10.64 5.50 8.47
CA ASP A 243 -9.37 6.16 8.70
C ASP A 243 -9.30 7.52 8.06
N ILE A 244 -8.76 8.45 8.82
CA ILE A 244 -8.39 9.79 8.40
C ILE A 244 -6.87 9.87 8.59
N PRO A 245 -6.10 9.86 7.50
CA PRO A 245 -4.63 9.86 7.57
C PRO A 245 -4.10 11.05 8.35
N LEU A 246 -3.02 10.82 9.08
CA LEU A 246 -2.33 11.83 9.88
C LEU A 246 -0.90 12.03 9.39
N THR A 247 -0.46 13.29 9.44
CA THR A 247 0.93 13.72 9.27
C THR A 247 1.32 14.62 10.44
N GLY A 248 2.59 15.00 10.55
CA GLY A 248 3.02 15.98 11.54
C GLY A 248 4.34 15.62 12.22
N THR A 249 4.51 16.09 13.45
CA THR A 249 5.75 15.96 14.21
C THR A 249 5.47 15.58 15.67
N ALA A 250 6.37 14.78 16.24
CA ALA A 250 6.34 14.42 17.64
C ALA A 250 7.69 14.71 18.29
N SER A 251 7.69 15.62 19.26
CA SER A 251 8.84 15.99 20.09
C SER A 251 8.41 16.00 21.56
N SER A 252 8.66 17.08 22.31
CA SER A 252 8.02 17.30 23.62
C SER A 252 6.51 17.54 23.48
N GLU A 253 6.10 18.14 22.36
CA GLU A 253 4.72 18.32 21.94
C GLU A 253 4.46 17.49 20.68
N ILE A 254 3.21 17.06 20.51
CA ILE A 254 2.76 16.27 19.37
C ILE A 254 1.77 17.10 18.56
N THR A 255 2.14 17.40 17.33
CA THR A 255 1.26 18.07 16.36
C THR A 255 0.89 17.09 15.27
N LEU A 256 -0.41 16.80 15.14
CA LEU A 256 -0.95 15.91 14.10
C LEU A 256 -1.85 16.72 13.18
N ILE A 257 -1.75 16.51 11.88
CA ILE A 257 -2.52 17.20 10.85
C ILE A 257 -3.25 16.17 10.01
N ASP A 258 -4.57 16.31 9.92
CA ASP A 258 -5.41 15.46 9.09
C ASP A 258 -5.57 15.98 7.65
N THR A 259 -6.07 15.13 6.76
CA THR A 259 -6.20 15.46 5.33
C THR A 259 -7.18 16.60 5.02
N SER A 260 -8.00 17.02 6.00
CA SER A 260 -8.91 18.16 5.87
C SER A 260 -8.34 19.47 6.43
N GLY A 261 -7.11 19.44 6.95
CA GLY A 261 -6.46 20.58 7.62
C GLY A 261 -6.77 20.68 9.11
N GLY A 262 -7.48 19.71 9.68
CA GLY A 262 -7.70 19.63 11.12
C GLY A 262 -6.39 19.35 11.85
N THR A 263 -6.10 20.13 12.89
CA THR A 263 -4.83 20.07 13.62
C THR A 263 -5.06 19.65 15.07
N PHE A 264 -4.38 18.60 15.50
CA PHE A 264 -4.23 18.21 16.89
C PHE A 264 -2.98 18.86 17.46
N ASN A 265 -3.09 19.50 18.62
CA ASN A 265 -1.97 19.92 19.45
C ASN A 265 -2.08 19.20 20.79
N LEU A 266 -1.21 18.22 21.02
CA LEU A 266 -1.30 17.26 22.12
C LEU A 266 0.01 17.24 22.92
N HIS A 267 -0.12 17.08 24.23
CA HIS A 267 1.01 16.83 25.13
C HIS A 267 0.80 15.56 25.97
N PRO A 268 1.89 14.91 26.40
CA PRO A 268 1.83 13.71 27.22
C PRO A 268 1.35 13.99 28.65
N VAL A 269 0.55 13.08 29.19
CA VAL A 269 0.09 13.14 30.60
C VAL A 269 0.18 11.79 31.30
N ASP A 270 0.31 11.83 32.63
CA ASP A 270 0.27 10.65 33.50
C ASP A 270 -1.17 10.23 33.87
N ASN A 271 -1.29 9.22 34.74
CA ASN A 271 -2.58 8.70 35.20
C ASN A 271 -3.41 9.72 36.00
N ALA A 272 -2.77 10.77 36.52
CA ALA A 272 -3.41 11.88 37.23
C ALA A 272 -3.67 13.10 36.31
N ASN A 273 -3.52 12.92 34.99
CA ASN A 273 -3.59 13.97 33.98
C ASN A 273 -2.60 15.12 34.21
N GLN A 274 -1.47 14.86 34.87
CA GLN A 274 -0.39 15.84 35.02
C GLN A 274 0.55 15.78 33.82
N PRO A 275 1.08 16.92 33.33
CA PRO A 275 2.07 16.95 32.27
C PRO A 275 3.25 16.04 32.59
N THR A 276 3.68 15.25 31.61
CA THR A 276 4.77 14.29 31.77
C THR A 276 5.59 14.14 30.49
N THR A 277 6.64 13.32 30.54
CA THR A 277 7.45 13.01 29.36
C THR A 277 6.80 11.94 28.48
N PRO A 278 7.10 11.88 27.17
CA PRO A 278 6.58 10.83 26.29
C PRO A 278 6.80 9.40 26.84
N ASP A 279 7.98 9.13 27.43
CA ASP A 279 8.36 7.81 27.93
C ASP A 279 7.57 7.35 29.15
N SER A 280 7.05 8.30 29.94
CA SER A 280 6.27 8.06 31.16
C SER A 280 4.77 8.32 30.96
N SER A 281 4.36 8.59 29.72
CA SER A 281 3.00 8.95 29.39
C SER A 281 2.04 7.77 29.46
N THR A 282 0.85 8.01 29.99
CA THR A 282 -0.27 7.06 29.96
C THR A 282 -1.41 7.56 29.07
N GLY A 283 -1.28 8.76 28.50
CA GLY A 283 -2.29 9.37 27.65
C GLY A 283 -1.82 10.68 27.05
N LEU A 284 -2.65 11.23 26.16
CA LEU A 284 -2.41 12.53 25.54
C LEU A 284 -3.63 13.43 25.80
N VAL A 285 -3.38 14.70 26.10
CA VAL A 285 -4.45 15.69 26.16
C VAL A 285 -4.06 16.92 25.35
N GLY A 286 -5.05 17.69 24.94
CA GLY A 286 -4.82 18.90 24.20
C GLY A 286 -6.05 19.36 23.45
N THR A 287 -5.86 19.77 22.20
CA THR A 287 -6.95 20.32 21.39
C THR A 287 -6.92 19.80 19.96
N TRP A 288 -8.09 19.76 19.34
CA TRP A 288 -8.25 19.61 17.90
C TRP A 288 -8.87 20.90 17.36
N THR A 289 -8.31 21.47 16.31
CA THR A 289 -8.80 22.69 15.67
C THR A 289 -9.02 22.48 14.18
N ALA A 290 -10.22 22.78 13.69
CA ALA A 290 -10.53 22.82 12.26
C ALA A 290 -11.69 23.79 11.99
N ASN A 291 -11.69 24.45 10.82
CA ASN A 291 -12.78 25.32 10.37
C ASN A 291 -13.20 26.38 11.42
N GLY A 292 -12.25 26.93 12.16
CA GLY A 292 -12.50 27.93 13.21
C GLY A 292 -13.08 27.38 14.52
N HIS A 293 -13.23 26.06 14.66
CA HIS A 293 -13.66 25.40 15.88
C HIS A 293 -12.49 24.74 16.59
N THR A 294 -12.45 24.85 17.93
CA THR A 294 -11.47 24.16 18.78
C THR A 294 -12.21 23.29 19.80
N LEU A 295 -11.85 22.00 19.86
CA LEU A 295 -12.44 21.03 20.77
C LEU A 295 -11.35 20.40 21.65
N PRO A 296 -11.64 20.11 22.94
CA PRO A 296 -10.68 19.45 23.81
C PRO A 296 -10.47 18.00 23.36
N VAL A 297 -9.23 17.51 23.46
CA VAL A 297 -8.87 16.12 23.15
C VAL A 297 -8.37 15.46 24.42
N LYS A 298 -8.84 14.22 24.66
CA LYS A 298 -8.36 13.35 25.74
C LYS A 298 -8.20 11.95 25.18
N LEU A 299 -7.00 11.38 25.30
CA LEU A 299 -6.63 10.08 24.78
C LEU A 299 -5.93 9.29 25.88
N SER A 300 -6.27 8.01 26.00
CA SER A 300 -5.58 7.03 26.85
C SER A 300 -4.76 6.11 25.97
N SER A 301 -3.54 5.79 26.40
CA SER A 301 -2.70 4.78 25.74
C SER A 301 -3.36 3.40 25.86
N GLU A 302 -3.44 2.66 24.75
CA GLU A 302 -4.04 1.33 24.70
C GLU A 302 -2.96 0.24 24.51
N SER A 303 -2.22 0.32 23.41
CA SER A 303 -1.23 -0.69 23.05
C SER A 303 -0.12 -0.13 22.16
N ILE A 304 1.01 -0.82 22.15
CA ILE A 304 2.07 -0.63 21.16
C ILE A 304 2.06 -1.85 20.23
N GLY A 305 2.06 -1.59 18.93
CA GLY A 305 2.16 -2.60 17.87
C GLY A 305 3.40 -2.37 17.02
N ILE A 306 3.93 -3.45 16.46
CA ILE A 306 4.99 -3.39 15.44
C ILE A 306 4.40 -3.97 14.16
N PHE A 307 4.27 -3.13 13.14
CA PHE A 307 3.69 -3.50 11.86
C PHE A 307 4.14 -2.61 10.71
N ALA A 308 3.88 -3.06 9.49
CA ALA A 308 4.18 -2.29 8.29
C ALA A 308 3.22 -1.10 8.16
N PRO A 309 3.70 0.09 7.74
CA PRO A 309 2.85 1.25 7.46
C PRO A 309 1.64 0.90 6.58
N GLY A 310 0.44 1.19 7.07
CA GLY A 310 -0.83 0.92 6.37
C GLY A 310 -1.23 -0.56 6.26
N HIS A 311 -0.49 -1.47 6.92
CA HIS A 311 -0.72 -2.91 6.89
C HIS A 311 -0.46 -3.54 8.27
N ARG A 312 -1.40 -3.35 9.20
CA ARG A 312 -1.36 -3.83 10.59
C ARG A 312 -1.35 -5.35 10.70
N TYR A 313 -2.02 -6.07 9.79
CA TYR A 313 -2.29 -7.50 9.93
C TYR A 313 -1.39 -8.43 9.11
N THR A 314 -0.24 -7.94 8.63
CA THR A 314 0.71 -8.73 7.81
C THR A 314 1.18 -10.03 8.45
N ARG A 315 1.22 -10.08 9.79
CA ARG A 315 1.61 -11.27 10.56
C ARG A 315 0.50 -12.32 10.69
N ILE A 316 -0.72 -12.01 10.23
CA ILE A 316 -1.90 -12.89 10.33
C ILE A 316 -2.36 -13.32 8.94
N THR A 317 -2.33 -12.41 7.96
CA THR A 317 -2.93 -12.61 6.64
C THR A 317 -2.21 -11.78 5.58
N ASN A 318 -2.34 -12.22 4.32
CA ASN A 318 -1.90 -11.46 3.15
C ASN A 318 -3.01 -10.53 2.58
N LYS A 319 -4.19 -10.50 3.21
CA LYS A 319 -5.28 -9.58 2.85
C LYS A 319 -4.91 -8.14 3.24
N THR A 320 -5.52 -7.17 2.57
CA THR A 320 -5.48 -5.78 3.07
C THR A 320 -6.20 -5.68 4.42
N ASP A 321 -5.86 -4.70 5.23
CA ASP A 321 -6.47 -4.51 6.55
C ASP A 321 -8.00 -4.38 6.47
N ALA A 322 -8.50 -3.62 5.49
CA ALA A 322 -9.93 -3.48 5.25
C ALA A 322 -10.61 -4.81 4.89
N GLN A 323 -9.97 -5.65 4.08
CA GLN A 323 -10.50 -6.97 3.71
C GLN A 323 -10.49 -7.94 4.90
N PHE A 324 -9.45 -7.88 5.73
CA PHE A 324 -9.33 -8.72 6.93
C PHE A 324 -10.34 -8.32 8.01
N GLU A 325 -10.55 -7.03 8.22
CA GLU A 325 -11.51 -6.53 9.21
C GLU A 325 -12.97 -6.63 8.79
N MET A 326 -13.27 -6.73 7.50
CA MET A 326 -14.65 -6.85 7.01
C MET A 326 -15.45 -7.96 7.73
N PRO A 327 -15.00 -9.23 7.79
CA PRO A 327 -15.70 -10.27 8.55
C PRO A 327 -15.76 -9.98 10.06
N ILE A 328 -14.76 -9.28 10.62
CA ILE A 328 -14.74 -8.89 12.03
C ILE A 328 -15.84 -7.87 12.34
N LYS A 329 -15.97 -6.83 11.51
CA LYS A 329 -17.04 -5.83 11.57
C LYS A 329 -18.42 -6.48 11.37
N GLY A 330 -18.49 -7.47 10.48
CA GLY A 330 -19.68 -8.30 10.27
C GLY A 330 -20.11 -9.06 11.52
N PHE A 331 -19.17 -9.78 12.17
CA PHE A 331 -19.42 -10.47 13.42
C PHE A 331 -19.84 -9.50 14.53
N TYR A 332 -19.10 -8.40 14.71
CA TYR A 332 -19.36 -7.38 15.73
C TYR A 332 -20.79 -6.86 15.63
N THR A 333 -21.21 -6.48 14.43
CA THR A 333 -22.56 -5.96 14.17
C THR A 333 -23.63 -7.01 14.46
N ALA A 334 -23.46 -8.24 13.96
CA ALA A 334 -24.40 -9.33 14.19
C ALA A 334 -24.52 -9.72 15.67
N ALA A 335 -23.41 -9.73 16.41
CA ALA A 335 -23.39 -10.03 17.84
C ALA A 335 -24.14 -8.98 18.65
N LEU A 336 -23.91 -7.68 18.37
CA LEU A 336 -24.64 -6.60 19.04
C LEU A 336 -26.13 -6.54 18.66
N ALA A 337 -26.49 -7.01 17.47
CA ALA A 337 -27.88 -7.19 17.06
C ALA A 337 -28.54 -8.45 17.65
N ASN A 338 -27.80 -9.25 18.45
CA ASN A 338 -28.25 -10.53 18.98
C ASN A 338 -28.75 -11.50 17.88
N ASP A 339 -28.08 -11.51 16.73
CA ASP A 339 -28.40 -12.36 15.57
C ASP A 339 -27.39 -13.52 15.43
N PRO A 340 -27.69 -14.70 15.99
CA PRO A 340 -26.81 -15.85 15.91
C PRO A 340 -26.67 -16.42 14.49
N VAL A 341 -27.63 -16.18 13.60
CA VAL A 341 -27.60 -16.70 12.22
C VAL A 341 -26.63 -15.88 11.38
N ALA A 342 -26.69 -14.55 11.47
CA ALA A 342 -25.74 -13.67 10.81
C ALA A 342 -24.33 -13.83 11.37
N ALA A 343 -24.19 -13.89 12.70
CA ALA A 343 -22.88 -14.01 13.35
C ALA A 343 -22.14 -15.29 12.95
N ALA A 344 -22.86 -16.41 12.81
CA ALA A 344 -22.27 -17.71 12.44
C ALA A 344 -21.54 -17.70 11.09
N ARG A 345 -21.81 -16.74 10.19
CA ARG A 345 -21.14 -16.61 8.89
C ARG A 345 -19.69 -16.14 9.01
N PHE A 346 -19.32 -15.59 10.16
CA PHE A 346 -18.00 -15.01 10.42
C PHE A 346 -17.21 -15.81 11.45
N VAL A 347 -17.64 -17.04 11.75
CA VAL A 347 -17.02 -17.91 12.75
C VAL A 347 -16.22 -19.00 12.06
N ALA A 348 -14.95 -19.13 12.47
CA ALA A 348 -14.09 -20.25 12.10
C ALA A 348 -14.41 -21.43 13.04
N PHE A 349 -14.98 -22.50 12.48
CA PHE A 349 -15.29 -23.72 13.24
C PHE A 349 -14.16 -24.75 13.12
N PRO A 350 -13.81 -25.47 14.22
CA PRO A 350 -14.44 -25.44 15.54
C PRO A 350 -14.06 -24.20 16.35
N LEU A 351 -15.08 -23.49 16.88
CA LEU A 351 -14.89 -22.31 17.71
C LEU A 351 -14.49 -22.72 19.14
N ARG A 352 -13.41 -22.14 19.67
CA ARG A 352 -12.96 -22.35 21.04
C ARG A 352 -13.59 -21.33 21.99
N ILE A 353 -14.23 -21.80 23.06
CA ILE A 353 -14.78 -20.97 24.14
C ILE A 353 -13.97 -21.22 25.41
N ASN A 354 -13.20 -20.24 25.86
CA ASN A 354 -12.50 -20.31 27.15
C ASN A 354 -13.49 -20.01 28.27
N VAL A 355 -13.61 -20.93 29.23
CA VAL A 355 -14.59 -20.87 30.34
C VAL A 355 -13.93 -20.74 31.71
N GLY A 356 -12.60 -20.64 31.75
CA GLY A 356 -11.79 -20.48 32.95
C GLY A 356 -10.31 -20.76 32.66
N PRO A 357 -9.42 -20.61 33.66
CA PRO A 357 -8.00 -20.91 33.52
C PRO A 357 -7.76 -22.34 33.03
N GLY A 358 -7.09 -22.50 31.89
CA GLY A 358 -6.79 -23.81 31.29
C GLY A 358 -7.99 -24.60 30.74
N ALA A 359 -9.22 -24.10 30.90
CA ALA A 359 -10.44 -24.81 30.53
C ALA A 359 -11.11 -24.19 29.29
N TYR A 360 -11.41 -25.02 28.29
CA TYR A 360 -12.13 -24.60 27.11
C TYR A 360 -13.17 -25.63 26.63
N LYS A 361 -14.15 -25.14 25.89
CA LYS A 361 -15.11 -25.96 25.13
C LYS A 361 -14.93 -25.69 23.64
N LYS A 362 -15.23 -26.67 22.79
CA LYS A 362 -15.27 -26.51 21.34
C LYS A 362 -16.71 -26.54 20.85
N ILE A 363 -17.07 -25.60 19.98
CA ILE A 363 -18.34 -25.58 19.25
C ILE A 363 -18.01 -25.99 17.81
N PRO A 364 -18.44 -27.18 17.34
CA PRO A 364 -17.92 -27.75 16.10
C PRO A 364 -18.56 -27.18 14.83
N ASN A 365 -19.72 -26.52 14.94
CA ASN A 365 -20.45 -26.03 13.76
C ASN A 365 -21.45 -24.93 14.12
N ALA A 366 -21.97 -24.29 13.06
CA ALA A 366 -22.96 -23.22 13.15
C ALA A 366 -24.27 -23.64 13.84
N THR A 367 -24.71 -24.90 13.70
CA THR A 367 -25.95 -25.36 14.34
C THR A 367 -25.83 -25.33 15.86
N LEU A 368 -24.76 -25.92 16.41
CA LEU A 368 -24.54 -25.90 17.86
C LEU A 368 -24.24 -24.48 18.36
N PHE A 369 -23.53 -23.67 17.58
CA PHE A 369 -23.28 -22.27 17.90
C PHE A 369 -24.57 -21.47 18.13
N LYS A 370 -25.53 -21.57 17.20
CA LYS A 370 -26.84 -20.91 17.32
C LYS A 370 -27.61 -21.39 18.55
N GLN A 371 -27.63 -22.70 18.79
CA GLN A 371 -28.29 -23.29 19.97
C GLN A 371 -27.67 -22.84 21.30
N LYS A 372 -26.36 -22.57 21.32
CA LYS A 372 -25.60 -22.18 22.51
C LYS A 372 -25.36 -20.68 22.61
N TRP A 373 -25.96 -19.87 21.73
CA TRP A 373 -25.68 -18.43 21.61
C TRP A 373 -25.69 -17.68 22.95
N THR A 374 -26.78 -17.79 23.72
CA THR A 374 -26.93 -17.11 25.01
C THR A 374 -26.00 -17.64 26.11
N GLN A 375 -25.50 -18.87 25.95
CA GLN A 375 -24.52 -19.47 26.87
C GLN A 375 -23.10 -18.99 26.56
N ILE A 376 -22.80 -18.73 25.28
CA ILE A 376 -21.54 -18.21 24.78
C ILE A 376 -21.45 -16.70 25.06
N PHE A 377 -22.44 -15.94 24.62
CA PHE A 377 -22.47 -14.48 24.70
C PHE A 377 -23.46 -14.01 25.75
N SER A 378 -22.97 -13.80 26.98
CA SER A 378 -23.77 -13.22 28.05
C SER A 378 -24.06 -11.74 27.80
N VAL A 379 -25.08 -11.18 28.47
CA VAL A 379 -25.36 -9.73 28.45
C VAL A 379 -24.14 -8.91 28.86
N LYS A 380 -23.38 -9.37 29.86
CA LYS A 380 -22.14 -8.69 30.30
C LYS A 380 -21.09 -8.70 29.18
N TRP A 381 -20.93 -9.83 28.49
CA TRP A 381 -20.00 -9.96 27.38
C TRP A 381 -20.36 -9.02 26.23
N LEU A 382 -21.63 -8.96 25.82
CA LEU A 382 -22.11 -8.06 24.77
C LEU A 382 -21.95 -6.58 25.14
N LYS A 383 -22.16 -6.22 26.42
CA LYS A 383 -21.90 -4.85 26.91
C LYS A 383 -20.42 -4.49 26.81
N ASN A 384 -19.50 -5.44 27.05
CA ASN A 384 -18.07 -5.20 26.89
C ASN A 384 -17.67 -5.11 25.41
N LEU A 385 -18.25 -5.97 24.55
CA LEU A 385 -18.07 -5.88 23.11
C LEU A 385 -18.49 -4.49 22.59
N ALA A 386 -19.65 -3.97 23.00
CA ALA A 386 -20.15 -2.66 22.58
C ALA A 386 -19.24 -1.46 22.96
N LYS A 387 -18.36 -1.64 23.95
CA LYS A 387 -17.36 -0.63 24.35
C LYS A 387 -16.05 -0.73 23.56
N SER A 388 -15.89 -1.81 22.80
CA SER A 388 -14.68 -2.10 22.03
C SER A 388 -14.78 -1.56 20.60
N SER A 389 -13.66 -1.46 19.90
CA SER A 389 -13.62 -1.16 18.46
C SER A 389 -13.36 -2.46 17.67
N PRO A 390 -14.06 -2.73 16.55
CA PRO A 390 -13.75 -3.82 15.64
C PRO A 390 -12.75 -3.41 14.53
N HIS A 391 -11.96 -2.36 14.79
CA HIS A 391 -11.02 -1.74 13.86
C HIS A 391 -9.72 -1.45 14.60
N ASP A 392 -8.60 -1.58 13.90
CA ASP A 392 -7.28 -1.32 14.44
C ASP A 392 -6.97 -2.18 15.67
N LEU A 393 -7.10 -3.49 15.46
CA LEU A 393 -7.05 -4.48 16.51
C LEU A 393 -5.62 -4.85 16.86
N PHE A 394 -5.35 -4.98 18.15
CA PHE A 394 -4.09 -5.54 18.60
C PHE A 394 -3.89 -6.96 18.06
N THR A 395 -2.66 -7.28 17.66
CA THR A 395 -2.30 -8.59 17.11
C THR A 395 -1.37 -9.35 18.03
N THR A 396 -1.62 -10.65 18.18
CA THR A 396 -0.79 -11.54 18.99
C THR A 396 -0.99 -12.99 18.59
N ASN A 397 0.10 -13.77 18.53
CA ASN A 397 0.06 -15.22 18.27
C ASN A 397 -0.79 -15.63 17.04
N GLY A 398 -0.74 -14.84 15.95
CA GLY A 398 -1.51 -15.10 14.74
C GLY A 398 -3.00 -14.73 14.82
N TYR A 399 -3.39 -13.95 15.83
CA TYR A 399 -4.76 -13.47 16.01
C TYR A 399 -4.83 -11.94 16.10
N ALA A 400 -5.92 -11.37 15.64
CA ALA A 400 -6.36 -10.03 15.96
C ALA A 400 -7.42 -10.10 17.06
N MET A 401 -7.35 -9.23 18.08
CA MET A 401 -8.24 -9.32 19.23
C MET A 401 -9.11 -8.08 19.43
N ILE A 402 -10.40 -8.30 19.71
CA ILE A 402 -11.32 -7.23 20.12
C ILE A 402 -11.36 -7.13 21.64
N GLY A 403 -11.38 -5.90 22.16
CA GLY A 403 -11.76 -5.61 23.54
C GLY A 403 -10.81 -6.19 24.58
N ASN A 404 -9.51 -6.07 24.34
CA ASN A 404 -8.47 -6.63 25.22
C ASN A 404 -8.64 -8.15 25.44
N GLY A 405 -8.86 -8.88 24.34
CA GLY A 405 -8.95 -10.35 24.36
C GLY A 405 -10.34 -10.91 24.66
N LEU A 406 -11.43 -10.19 24.43
CA LEU A 406 -12.79 -10.76 24.50
C LEU A 406 -13.02 -11.80 23.40
N ALA A 407 -12.50 -11.53 22.20
CA ALA A 407 -12.65 -12.35 21.00
C ALA A 407 -11.37 -12.27 20.16
N PHE A 408 -10.99 -13.39 19.54
CA PHE A 408 -9.81 -13.50 18.69
C PHE A 408 -10.20 -14.00 17.30
N PHE A 409 -9.65 -13.34 16.29
CA PHE A 409 -9.89 -13.60 14.88
C PHE A 409 -8.58 -13.99 14.20
N ASN A 410 -8.60 -15.09 13.45
CA ASN A 410 -7.56 -15.42 12.50
C ASN A 410 -8.04 -15.11 11.07
N GLU A 411 -7.29 -15.52 10.05
CA GLU A 411 -7.64 -15.28 8.64
C GLU A 411 -9.01 -15.87 8.20
N GLU A 412 -9.51 -16.87 8.94
CA GLU A 412 -10.75 -17.60 8.65
C GLU A 412 -11.98 -17.00 9.35
N GLY A 413 -11.79 -16.20 10.41
CA GLY A 413 -12.86 -15.57 11.18
C GLY A 413 -12.68 -15.69 12.69
N LEU A 414 -13.78 -15.58 13.45
CA LEU A 414 -13.77 -15.72 14.91
C LEU A 414 -13.39 -17.15 15.30
N SER A 415 -12.27 -17.33 15.98
CA SER A 415 -11.76 -18.66 16.36
C SER A 415 -11.72 -18.88 17.87
N VAL A 416 -11.66 -17.81 18.68
CA VAL A 416 -11.66 -17.91 20.15
C VAL A 416 -12.55 -16.84 20.77
N VAL A 417 -13.32 -17.23 21.79
CA VAL A 417 -14.07 -16.32 22.68
C VAL A 417 -13.64 -16.55 24.12
N ASN A 418 -13.32 -15.47 24.83
CA ASN A 418 -13.10 -15.48 26.27
C ASN A 418 -14.37 -15.02 26.99
N LYS A 419 -14.83 -15.81 27.95
CA LYS A 419 -16.06 -15.55 28.71
C LYS A 419 -15.78 -15.01 30.11
#